data_AF-A0A482UU87-F1
#
_entry.id   AF-A0A482UU87-F1
#
_cell.length_a   1.000
_cell.length_b   1.000
_cell.length_c   1.000
_cell.angle_alpha   90.00
_cell.angle_beta   90.00
_cell.angle_gamma   90.00
#
_symmetry.space_group_name_H-M   'P 1'
#
loop_
_entity.id
_entity.type
_entity.pdbx_description
1 polymer ?
#
loop_
_entity_poly.entity_id
_entity_poly.type
_entity_poly.pdbx_seq_one_letter_code
_entity_poly.pdbx_strand_id
1 'polypeptide(L)' 'MCLEFIRNPNAIILAVTAANQDLANSDGLKLAREVDPLGERTVGK' A
#
# COMPACT_ATOMS: atom_id res chain seq x y z
N MET A 1 11.70 7.43 -1.10
CA MET A 1 12.35 6.39 -0.25
C MET A 1 11.57 5.08 -0.24
N CYS A 2 10.23 5.04 -0.01
CA CYS A 2 9.48 3.76 -0.11
C CYS A 2 9.20 3.31 -1.56
N LEU A 3 8.93 4.25 -2.47
CA LEU A 3 8.59 3.99 -3.89
C LEU A 3 9.63 3.12 -4.62
N GLU A 4 10.92 3.24 -4.31
CA GLU A 4 11.95 2.39 -4.93
C GLU A 4 11.79 0.91 -4.57
N PHE A 5 11.37 0.60 -3.33
CA PHE A 5 11.20 -0.78 -2.89
C PHE A 5 9.88 -1.38 -3.38
N ILE A 6 8.78 -0.62 -3.29
CA ILE A 6 7.44 -1.12 -3.68
C ILE A 6 7.23 -1.20 -5.20
N ARG A 7 8.10 -0.55 -5.99
CA ARG A 7 8.14 -0.73 -7.46
C ARG A 7 8.63 -2.11 -7.88
N ASN A 8 9.39 -2.82 -7.05
CA ASN A 8 9.79 -4.19 -7.37
C ASN A 8 8.55 -5.08 -7.43
N PRO A 9 8.24 -5.75 -8.56
CA PRO A 9 7.07 -6.60 -8.71
C PRO A 9 7.00 -7.74 -7.68
N ASN A 10 8.15 -8.19 -7.15
CA ASN A 10 8.24 -9.25 -6.14
C ASN A 10 8.12 -8.74 -4.69
N ALA A 11 7.97 -7.43 -4.47
CA ALA A 11 7.76 -6.88 -3.14
C ALA A 11 6.28 -6.99 -2.73
N ILE A 12 6.04 -7.41 -1.48
CA ILE A 12 4.73 -7.38 -0.84
C ILE A 12 4.57 -6.02 -0.14
N ILE A 13 3.43 -5.37 -0.36
CA ILE A 13 3.11 -4.08 0.23
C ILE A 13 2.19 -4.31 1.42
N LEU A 14 2.69 -4.09 2.64
CA LEU A 14 1.87 -4.14 3.85
C LEU A 14 1.41 -2.72 4.23
N ALA A 15 0.18 -2.37 3.87
CA ALA A 15 -0.40 -1.07 4.16
C ALA A 15 -0.98 -1.04 5.57
N VAL A 16 -0.16 -0.67 6.55
CA VAL A 16 -0.60 -0.54 7.95
C VAL A 16 -1.30 0.79 8.16
N THR A 17 -2.57 0.75 8.56
CA THR A 17 -3.35 1.93 8.93
C THR A 17 -3.78 1.79 10.39
N ALA A 18 -3.67 2.85 11.17
CA ALA A 18 -4.16 2.85 12.55
C ALA A 18 -5.68 2.67 12.56
N ALA A 19 -6.21 1.86 13.49
CA ALA A 19 -7.63 1.53 13.53
C ALA A 19 -8.57 2.73 13.80
N ASN A 20 -8.02 3.84 14.31
CA ASN A 20 -8.74 5.08 14.54
C ASN A 20 -8.74 6.03 13.33
N GLN A 21 -8.06 5.67 12.24
CA GLN A 21 -8.01 6.46 11.02
C GLN A 21 -8.78 5.75 9.89
N ASP A 22 -9.48 6.53 9.08
CA ASP A 22 -10.17 5.99 7.91
C ASP A 22 -9.20 5.35 6.91
N LEU A 23 -9.48 4.11 6.50
CA LEU A 23 -8.70 3.43 5.47
C LEU A 23 -8.67 4.18 4.14
N ALA A 24 -9.76 4.89 3.80
CA ALA A 24 -9.82 5.72 2.59
C ALA A 24 -8.83 6.88 2.61
N ASN A 25 -8.43 7.34 3.81
CA ASN A 25 -7.45 8.40 3.98
C ASN A 25 -6.02 7.91 4.17
N SER A 26 -5.81 6.60 4.31
CA SER A 26 -4.48 6.00 4.50
C SER A 26 -3.52 6.31 3.35
N ASP A 27 -2.42 6.99 3.67
CA ASP A 27 -1.36 7.30 2.71
C ASP A 27 -0.67 6.03 2.20
N GLY A 28 -0.56 4.99 3.03
CA GLY A 28 0.00 3.69 2.66
C GLY A 28 -0.83 3.00 1.59
N LEU A 29 -2.15 2.99 1.73
CA LEU A 29 -3.07 2.42 0.72
C LEU A 29 -3.11 3.26 -0.56
N LYS A 30 -3.04 4.59 -0.46
CA LYS A 30 -2.96 5.48 -1.62
C LYS A 30 -1.70 5.22 -2.45
N LEU A 31 -0.54 5.18 -1.80
CA LEU A 31 0.74 4.86 -2.44
C LEU A 31 0.78 3.44 -3.01
N ALA A 32 0.22 2.46 -2.29
CA ALA A 32 0.12 1.09 -2.77
C ALA A 32 -0.71 1.01 -4.07
N ARG A 33 -1.82 1.74 -4.15
CA ARG A 33 -2.68 1.80 -5.35
C ARG A 33 -1.98 2.38 -6.58
N GLU A 34 -1.02 3.29 -6.40
CA GLU A 34 -0.26 3.85 -7.52
C GLU A 34 0.68 2.84 -8.17
N VAL A 35 1.17 1.85 -7.41
CA VAL A 35 2.11 0.81 -7.90
C VAL A 35 1.45 -0.56 -8.08
N ASP A 36 0.32 -0.80 -7.43
CA ASP A 36 -0.47 -2.04 -7.42
C ASP A 36 -1.98 -1.71 -7.46
N PRO A 37 -2.51 -1.24 -8.60
CA PRO A 37 -3.91 -0.86 -8.72
C PRO A 37 -4.88 -2.06 -8.64
N LEU A 38 -4.41 -3.27 -8.96
CA LEU A 38 -5.18 -4.51 -8.85
C LEU A 38 -5.21 -5.04 -7.42
N GLY A 39 -4.27 -4.60 -6.56
CA GLY A 39 -4.19 -5.03 -5.16
C GLY A 39 -3.75 -6.48 -4.99
N GLU A 40 -3.04 -7.05 -5.96
CA GLU A 40 -2.65 -8.47 -5.94
C GLU A 40 -1.51 -8.75 -4.95
N ARG A 41 -0.73 -7.71 -4.61
CA ARG A 41 0.45 -7.80 -3.73
C ARG A 41 0.39 -6.84 -2.55
N THR A 42 -0.77 -6.23 -2.32
CA THR A 42 -1.02 -5.31 -1.20
C THR A 42 -1.92 -5.96 -0.14
N VAL A 43 -1.44 -5.99 1.10
CA VAL A 43 -2.16 -6.52 2.27
C VAL A 43 -2.38 -5.39 3.27
N GLY A 44 -3.61 -5.20 3.73
CA GLY A 44 -3.97 -4.08 4.61
C GLY A 44 -5.31 -3.43 4.26
N LYS A 45 -6.33 -4.26 4.03
CA LYS A 45 -7.73 -3.84 3.86
C LYS A 45 -8.45 -3.77 5.20
#